data_AF-A0A3P6T1U6-F1
#
_entry.id   AF-A0A3P6T1U6-F1
#
_cell.length_a   1.000
_cell.length_b   1.000
_cell.length_c   1.000
_cell.angle_alpha   90.00
_cell.angle_beta   90.00
_cell.angle_gamma   90.00
#
_symmetry.space_group_name_H-M   'P 1'
#
loop_
_entity.id
_entity.type
_entity.pdbx_description
1 polymer ?
#
loop_
_entity_poly.entity_id
_entity_poly.type
_entity_poly.pdbx_seq_one_letter_code
_entity_poly.pdbx_strand_id
1 'polypeptide(L)'
;MQAEGGLGIPVVQIIIEGGYDVLVLAGYSVEHNISIVVCSGTGRAANLLDAAIRFRGQEPGFEDFTPVQKKQLERLLQGLMDKEKARSLEPGLELLRQIVQHPNLLNRVDLGQSTDLDSVILYALIKTSVEPFDQIHIALKFDRELFIWAIFFNRPKMVDLFWRLAREPVALGLIGCNLYDNIGKCLPLYDTDGQLYMQSQKLKMETATLQVVDRCYAASHGMTTYLLDRRSEDTDGCTCTELAAQAHCLKFMSSVSCQYAVDFAWCAGVKANGFVIILAYFCPLLLLSDKLFIFCTESAILEDDNDYEEASRLEMKPLASTSTHGTETPGEEADDRDDADNEDGDYTKDGRLKFYVRLQRFYTAPRTKFYVHFFAYIAFLIFYAYVLLFALYPDHLSICEMVLMVCLGTFFVETIRSMIKSAQQPGTYKSRPCKWLTSYSWHAYDIFLNLTNITGVLLRIGLETTFIYAKSVSAVSYILFFVRLFQHYSVNHKLGPKIQMIVQMFKELLIFMVILAVFLVSSGVAMQSLLYPYRTEFNASVLLDVVYIPYYRIYGELNLDEANETIQEIDQEVEYMQRWAVLKIAEEEENSTHESVEGRLKSIQTT
;
A
#
# COMPACT_ATOMS: atom_id res chain seq x y z
N MET A 1 -38.77 32.48 8.86
CA MET A 1 -37.59 31.67 8.52
C MET A 1 -37.34 30.68 9.65
N GLN A 2 -38.01 29.53 9.60
CA GLN A 2 -37.62 28.37 10.40
C GLN A 2 -36.40 27.78 9.70
N ALA A 3 -35.24 27.88 10.34
CA ALA A 3 -34.02 27.26 9.84
C ALA A 3 -34.21 25.74 9.78
N GLU A 4 -33.79 25.14 8.68
CA GLU A 4 -33.75 23.68 8.51
C GLU A 4 -33.07 23.03 9.72
N GLY A 5 -33.72 22.01 10.26
CA GLY A 5 -33.34 21.35 11.51
C GLY A 5 -31.99 20.67 11.40
N GLY A 6 -31.00 21.21 12.11
CA GLY A 6 -29.76 20.52 12.46
C GLY A 6 -29.53 20.63 13.95
N LEU A 7 -29.17 19.52 14.62
CA LEU A 7 -28.53 19.59 15.92
C LEU A 7 -27.18 20.29 15.72
N GLY A 8 -27.03 21.52 16.18
CA GLY A 8 -25.80 22.30 16.11
C GLY A 8 -24.57 21.55 16.66
N ILE A 9 -23.39 22.16 16.57
CA ILE A 9 -22.17 21.54 17.09
C ILE A 9 -22.29 21.43 18.62
N PRO A 10 -22.21 20.21 19.21
CA PRO A 10 -22.31 20.03 20.64
C PRO A 10 -21.06 20.58 21.34
N VAL A 11 -21.24 21.43 22.35
CA VAL A 11 -20.14 22.05 23.11
C VAL A 11 -20.21 21.57 24.56
N VAL A 12 -19.05 21.20 25.12
CA VAL A 12 -18.86 20.89 26.55
C VAL A 12 -17.79 21.80 27.11
N GLN A 13 -18.04 22.33 28.31
CA GLN A 13 -17.02 23.02 29.08
C GLN A 13 -16.38 22.06 30.10
N ILE A 14 -15.05 21.97 30.10
CA ILE A 14 -14.30 21.15 31.06
C ILE A 14 -13.62 22.08 32.06
N ILE A 15 -13.85 21.85 33.35
CA ILE A 15 -13.28 22.63 34.45
C ILE A 15 -12.24 21.79 35.19
N ILE A 16 -10.98 22.19 35.08
CA ILE A 16 -9.82 21.56 35.74
C ILE A 16 -9.34 22.46 36.89
N GLU A 17 -8.97 23.70 36.59
CA GLU A 17 -8.60 24.69 37.60
C GLU A 17 -9.17 26.06 37.21
N GLY A 18 -9.28 26.96 38.19
CA GLY A 18 -9.84 28.28 37.97
C GLY A 18 -9.88 29.13 39.23
N GLY A 19 -10.05 30.44 39.03
CA GLY A 19 -10.42 31.40 40.07
C GLY A 19 -11.94 31.60 40.12
N TYR A 20 -12.36 32.74 40.69
CA TYR A 20 -13.77 33.15 40.70
C TYR A 20 -14.35 33.42 39.30
N ASP A 21 -13.51 33.80 38.35
CA ASP A 21 -13.85 33.99 36.94
C ASP A 21 -14.42 32.74 36.27
N VAL A 22 -13.85 31.57 36.58
CA VAL A 22 -14.33 30.28 36.07
C VAL A 22 -15.71 29.93 36.63
N LEU A 23 -16.02 30.37 37.86
CA LEU A 23 -17.36 30.20 38.44
C LEU A 23 -18.41 31.06 37.72
N VAL A 24 -18.05 32.29 37.34
CA VAL A 24 -18.93 33.16 36.53
C VAL A 24 -19.14 32.56 35.14
N LEU A 25 -18.08 32.04 34.52
CA LEU A 25 -18.17 31.38 33.22
C LEU A 25 -19.01 30.10 33.27
N ALA A 26 -18.93 29.34 34.36
CA ALA A 26 -19.78 28.18 34.60
C ALA A 26 -21.27 28.59 34.72
N GLY A 27 -21.56 29.69 35.45
CA GLY A 27 -22.91 30.25 35.52
C GLY A 27 -23.47 30.61 34.13
N TYR A 28 -22.68 31.33 33.33
CA TYR A 28 -23.04 31.70 31.96
C TYR A 28 -23.27 30.47 31.06
N SER A 29 -22.47 29.41 31.23
CA SER A 29 -22.57 28.19 30.44
C SER A 29 -23.84 27.41 30.76
N VAL A 30 -24.26 27.38 32.03
CA VAL A 30 -25.54 26.79 32.45
C VAL A 30 -26.72 27.56 31.86
N GLU A 31 -26.67 28.90 31.84
CA GLU A 31 -27.72 29.75 31.23
C GLU A 31 -27.91 29.48 29.73
N HIS A 32 -26.85 29.07 29.04
CA HIS A 32 -26.86 28.77 27.60
C HIS A 32 -27.02 27.26 27.29
N ASN A 33 -27.42 26.44 28.26
CA ASN A 33 -27.59 24.98 28.11
C ASN A 33 -26.31 24.22 27.70
N ILE A 34 -25.13 24.71 28.07
CA ILE A 34 -23.85 24.05 27.81
C ILE A 34 -23.55 23.08 28.97
N SER A 35 -23.20 21.83 28.66
CA SER A 35 -22.81 20.89 29.71
C SER A 35 -21.44 21.22 30.29
N ILE A 36 -21.31 21.06 31.61
CA ILE A 36 -20.08 21.28 32.35
C ILE A 36 -19.61 19.94 32.94
N VAL A 37 -18.36 19.60 32.65
CA VAL A 37 -17.65 18.45 33.23
C VAL A 37 -16.62 18.98 34.23
N VAL A 38 -16.79 18.61 35.50
CA VAL A 38 -15.91 19.04 36.59
C VAL A 38 -14.93 17.92 36.95
N CYS A 39 -13.64 18.21 36.82
CA CYS A 39 -12.55 17.31 37.16
C CYS A 39 -12.21 17.40 38.65
N SER A 40 -12.81 16.54 39.46
CA SER A 40 -12.57 16.44 40.91
C SER A 40 -11.09 16.19 41.21
N GLY A 41 -10.56 16.87 42.24
CA GLY A 41 -9.21 16.67 42.74
C GLY A 41 -8.11 17.45 42.03
N THR A 42 -8.46 18.29 41.04
CA THR A 42 -7.45 18.94 40.16
C THR A 42 -7.15 20.39 40.53
N GLY A 43 -8.14 21.19 40.94
CA GLY A 43 -7.95 22.62 41.16
C GLY A 43 -8.97 23.26 42.10
N ARG A 44 -8.74 24.53 42.47
CA ARG A 44 -9.57 25.26 43.46
C ARG A 44 -11.04 25.38 43.03
N ALA A 45 -11.31 25.87 41.83
CA ALA A 45 -12.68 26.04 41.33
C ALA A 45 -13.37 24.70 41.07
N ALA A 46 -12.64 23.73 40.54
CA ALA A 46 -13.16 22.37 40.31
C ALA A 46 -13.54 21.67 41.61
N ASN A 47 -12.72 21.79 42.66
CA ASN A 47 -13.02 21.20 43.97
C ASN A 47 -14.21 21.89 44.67
N LEU A 48 -14.38 23.21 44.49
CA LEU A 48 -15.55 23.93 44.97
C LEU A 48 -16.83 23.43 44.28
N LEU A 49 -16.82 23.31 42.95
CA LEU A 49 -17.96 22.82 42.17
C LEU A 49 -18.24 21.34 42.46
N ASP A 50 -17.22 20.49 42.58
CA ASP A 50 -17.38 19.08 42.95
C ASP A 50 -18.02 18.94 44.34
N ALA A 51 -17.57 19.73 45.33
CA ALA A 51 -18.20 19.75 46.66
C ALA A 51 -19.68 20.17 46.57
N ALA A 52 -20.01 21.21 45.81
CA ALA A 52 -21.38 21.68 45.62
C ALA A 52 -22.27 20.62 44.93
N ILE A 53 -21.76 19.95 43.90
CA ILE A 53 -22.43 18.85 43.20
C ILE A 53 -22.67 17.66 44.15
N ARG A 54 -21.69 17.31 45.00
CA ARG A 54 -21.82 16.24 46.00
C ARG A 54 -22.89 16.54 47.04
N PHE A 55 -22.95 17.78 47.53
CA PHE A 55 -23.95 18.17 48.54
C PHE A 55 -25.37 18.13 47.97
N ARG A 56 -25.56 18.59 46.74
CA ARG A 56 -26.87 18.45 46.08
C ARG A 56 -27.23 16.99 45.79
N GLY A 57 -26.27 16.14 45.46
CA GLY A 57 -26.51 14.71 45.23
C GLY A 57 -27.04 13.94 46.44
N GLN A 58 -26.94 14.51 47.66
CA GLN A 58 -27.46 13.91 48.89
C GLN A 58 -28.96 14.15 49.10
N GLU A 59 -29.55 15.15 48.43
CA GLU A 59 -30.96 15.54 48.61
C GLU A 59 -31.69 15.61 47.25
N PRO A 60 -32.72 14.76 47.00
CA PRO A 60 -33.42 14.72 45.71
C PRO A 60 -34.35 15.93 45.45
N GLY A 61 -34.53 16.82 46.43
CA GLY A 61 -35.34 18.05 46.35
C GLY A 61 -34.56 19.28 46.84
N PHE A 62 -33.38 19.50 46.27
CA PHE A 62 -32.45 20.56 46.68
C PHE A 62 -33.00 21.96 46.33
N GLU A 63 -33.35 22.76 47.34
CA GLU A 63 -33.72 24.18 47.20
C GLU A 63 -32.58 25.12 47.61
N ASP A 64 -31.84 24.75 48.66
CA ASP A 64 -30.72 25.53 49.19
C ASP A 64 -29.75 24.64 50.00
N PHE A 65 -28.52 25.10 50.19
CA PHE A 65 -27.50 24.40 50.99
C PHE A 65 -27.79 24.52 52.48
N THR A 66 -27.59 23.44 53.24
CA THR A 66 -27.67 23.47 54.71
C THR A 66 -26.64 24.44 55.31
N PRO A 67 -26.86 25.00 56.51
CA PRO A 67 -25.93 25.96 57.12
C PRO A 67 -24.51 25.38 57.33
N VAL A 68 -24.40 24.05 57.50
CA VAL A 68 -23.11 23.36 57.61
C VAL A 68 -22.40 23.30 56.26
N GLN A 69 -23.13 22.98 55.19
CA GLN A 69 -22.60 22.95 53.82
C GLN A 69 -22.22 24.37 53.34
N LYS A 70 -23.03 25.39 53.63
CA LYS A 70 -22.71 26.80 53.33
C LYS A 70 -21.39 27.22 53.97
N LYS A 71 -21.19 26.93 55.26
CA LYS A 71 -19.93 27.23 55.95
C LYS A 71 -18.71 26.52 55.34
N GLN A 72 -18.90 25.33 54.75
CA GLN A 72 -17.84 24.61 54.07
C GLN A 72 -17.55 25.19 52.67
N LEU A 73 -18.58 25.54 51.90
CA LEU A 73 -18.45 26.19 50.59
C LEU A 73 -17.84 27.59 50.72
N GLU A 74 -18.21 28.37 51.75
CA GLU A 74 -17.63 29.68 52.04
C GLU A 74 -16.11 29.60 52.27
N ARG A 75 -15.62 28.57 52.97
CA ARG A 75 -14.17 28.37 53.16
C ARG A 75 -13.46 28.08 51.83
N LEU A 76 -14.06 27.27 50.96
CA LEU A 76 -13.50 26.96 49.64
C LEU A 76 -13.55 28.19 48.71
N LEU A 77 -14.63 28.97 48.78
CA LEU A 77 -14.84 30.21 48.02
C LEU A 77 -13.88 31.32 48.45
N GLN A 78 -13.57 31.44 49.76
CA GLN A 78 -12.55 32.35 50.27
C GLN A 78 -11.15 32.05 49.69
N GLY A 79 -10.85 30.79 49.36
CA GLY A 79 -9.59 30.40 48.70
C GLY A 79 -9.51 30.74 47.20
N LEU A 80 -10.64 31.13 46.59
CA LEU A 80 -10.80 31.42 45.17
C LEU A 80 -10.84 32.92 44.84
N MET A 81 -11.13 33.76 45.83
CA MET A 81 -11.32 35.20 45.65
C MET A 81 -10.08 36.00 46.07
N ASP A 82 -9.71 36.99 45.27
CA ASP A 82 -8.68 37.96 45.66
C ASP A 82 -9.15 38.82 46.83
N LYS A 83 -8.20 39.29 47.65
CA LYS A 83 -8.44 40.04 48.91
C LYS A 83 -9.34 41.28 48.72
N GLU A 84 -9.46 41.81 47.52
CA GLU A 84 -10.32 42.96 47.19
C GLU A 84 -11.79 42.59 46.93
N LYS A 85 -12.07 41.41 46.33
CA LYS A 85 -13.44 40.93 46.06
C LYS A 85 -14.06 40.20 47.25
N ALA A 86 -13.27 39.78 48.24
CA ALA A 86 -13.68 38.99 49.40
C ALA A 86 -14.64 39.70 50.40
N ARG A 87 -15.09 40.93 50.11
CA ARG A 87 -16.00 41.70 50.99
C ARG A 87 -17.44 41.19 51.00
N SER A 88 -17.87 40.45 49.98
CA SER A 88 -19.15 39.74 49.97
C SER A 88 -19.01 38.38 49.29
N LEU A 89 -19.26 37.32 50.05
CA LEU A 89 -19.27 35.92 49.59
C LEU A 89 -20.65 35.49 49.07
N GLU A 90 -21.69 36.28 49.37
CA GLU A 90 -23.07 36.06 48.97
C GLU A 90 -23.26 35.91 47.44
N PRO A 91 -22.68 36.73 46.55
CA PRO A 91 -22.87 36.58 45.12
C PRO A 91 -22.24 35.29 44.56
N GLY A 92 -21.14 34.81 45.16
CA GLY A 92 -20.53 33.53 44.77
C GLY A 92 -21.35 32.32 45.21
N LEU A 93 -21.99 32.38 46.37
CA LEU A 93 -22.93 31.36 46.83
C LEU A 93 -24.21 31.33 45.98
N GLU A 94 -24.71 32.50 45.58
CA GLU A 94 -25.88 32.58 44.70
C GLU A 94 -25.58 32.02 43.31
N LEU A 95 -24.41 32.32 42.74
CA LEU A 95 -23.94 31.69 41.49
C LEU A 95 -23.82 30.17 41.60
N LEU A 96 -23.25 29.65 42.70
CA LEU A 96 -23.19 28.20 42.96
C LEU A 96 -24.58 27.59 43.05
N ARG A 97 -25.52 28.28 43.72
CA ARG A 97 -26.91 27.85 43.84
C ARG A 97 -27.57 27.75 42.46
N GLN A 98 -27.39 28.78 41.62
CA GLN A 98 -27.91 28.81 40.25
C GLN A 98 -27.33 27.67 39.38
N ILE A 99 -26.01 27.44 39.44
CA ILE A 99 -25.35 26.37 38.68
C ILE A 99 -25.91 25.00 39.08
N VAL A 100 -26.03 24.73 40.39
CA VAL A 100 -26.41 23.43 40.94
C VAL A 100 -27.91 23.09 40.75
N GLN A 101 -28.75 24.07 40.39
CA GLN A 101 -30.16 23.85 40.07
C GLN A 101 -30.38 23.03 38.79
N HIS A 102 -29.39 22.97 37.88
CA HIS A 102 -29.50 22.26 36.60
C HIS A 102 -28.69 20.93 36.60
N PRO A 103 -29.23 19.82 37.13
CA PRO A 103 -28.48 18.56 37.28
C PRO A 103 -28.16 17.85 35.97
N ASN A 104 -28.91 18.14 34.91
CA ASN A 104 -28.71 17.51 33.61
C ASN A 104 -27.47 18.05 32.89
N LEU A 105 -27.04 19.27 33.22
CA LEU A 105 -25.89 19.93 32.60
C LEU A 105 -24.58 19.67 33.37
N LEU A 106 -24.65 19.26 34.63
CA LEU A 106 -23.49 19.04 35.49
C LEU A 106 -23.05 17.58 35.53
N ASN A 107 -21.78 17.34 35.23
CA ASN A 107 -21.15 16.02 35.26
C ASN A 107 -19.83 16.09 36.04
N ARG A 108 -19.50 15.03 36.78
CA ARG A 108 -18.29 14.95 37.61
C ARG A 108 -17.39 13.81 37.16
N VAL A 109 -16.08 14.03 37.19
CA VAL A 109 -15.05 13.02 36.91
C VAL A 109 -14.05 13.05 38.04
N ASP A 110 -13.76 11.89 38.65
CA ASP A 110 -12.67 11.76 39.61
C ASP A 110 -11.45 11.19 38.88
N LEU A 111 -10.40 12.00 38.69
CA LEU A 111 -9.19 11.57 37.99
C LEU A 111 -8.39 10.51 38.78
N GLY A 112 -8.71 10.29 40.06
CA GLY A 112 -8.10 9.23 40.87
C GLY A 112 -8.74 7.85 40.68
N GLN A 113 -9.95 7.78 40.11
CA GLN A 113 -10.64 6.52 39.81
C GLN A 113 -10.50 6.18 38.32
N SER A 114 -10.53 4.90 37.98
CA SER A 114 -10.34 4.37 36.62
C SER A 114 -11.51 4.64 35.67
N THR A 115 -12.15 5.80 35.77
CA THR A 115 -13.21 6.26 34.87
C THR A 115 -12.61 7.12 33.77
N ASP A 116 -12.79 6.69 32.52
CA ASP A 116 -12.25 7.37 31.34
C ASP A 116 -12.96 8.72 31.13
N LEU A 117 -12.21 9.82 31.10
CA LEU A 117 -12.70 11.18 30.90
C LEU A 117 -13.59 11.30 29.65
N ASP A 118 -13.21 10.62 28.56
CA ASP A 118 -13.91 10.62 27.27
C ASP A 118 -15.34 10.06 27.39
N SER A 119 -15.52 9.04 28.22
CA SER A 119 -16.84 8.44 28.47
C SER A 119 -17.77 9.41 29.20
N VAL A 120 -17.22 10.24 30.08
CA VAL A 120 -18.00 11.23 30.84
C VAL A 120 -18.27 12.47 30.01
N ILE A 121 -17.36 12.88 29.13
CA ILE A 121 -17.61 13.94 28.14
C ILE A 121 -18.73 13.52 27.19
N LEU A 122 -18.68 12.29 26.67
CA LEU A 122 -19.73 11.78 25.79
C LEU A 122 -21.07 11.66 26.53
N TYR A 123 -21.07 11.11 27.75
CA TYR A 123 -22.27 11.04 28.58
C TYR A 123 -22.84 12.44 28.86
N ALA A 124 -21.98 13.43 29.12
CA ALA A 124 -22.37 14.82 29.33
C ALA A 124 -23.07 15.41 28.10
N LEU A 125 -22.58 15.11 26.89
CA LEU A 125 -23.18 15.52 25.62
C LEU A 125 -24.48 14.82 25.28
N ILE A 126 -24.65 13.57 25.69
CA ILE A 126 -25.90 12.85 25.47
C ILE A 126 -26.95 13.37 26.46
N LYS A 127 -26.57 13.55 27.73
CA LYS A 127 -27.46 13.96 28.83
C LYS A 127 -28.05 15.36 28.67
N THR A 128 -27.41 16.26 27.90
CA THR A 128 -27.96 17.59 27.60
C THR A 128 -29.21 17.55 26.75
N SER A 129 -29.34 16.57 25.86
CA SER A 129 -30.52 16.42 25.02
C SER A 129 -31.67 15.74 25.80
N VAL A 130 -32.85 16.34 25.75
CA VAL A 130 -34.04 15.86 26.46
C VAL A 130 -34.73 14.73 25.69
N GLU A 131 -34.65 14.76 24.36
CA GLU A 131 -35.28 13.75 23.51
C GLU A 131 -34.38 12.52 23.30
N PRO A 132 -34.90 11.29 23.49
CA PRO A 132 -34.13 10.07 23.23
C PRO A 132 -33.64 9.95 21.78
N PHE A 133 -34.36 10.55 20.82
CA PHE A 133 -33.98 10.55 19.42
C PHE A 133 -32.73 11.40 19.17
N ASP A 134 -32.68 12.59 19.76
CA ASP A 134 -31.51 13.49 19.72
C ASP A 134 -30.30 12.89 20.44
N GLN A 135 -30.53 12.18 21.56
CA GLN A 135 -29.48 11.43 22.26
C GLN A 135 -28.80 10.40 21.36
N ILE A 136 -29.61 9.65 20.61
CA ILE A 136 -29.11 8.67 19.63
C ILE A 136 -28.43 9.39 18.47
N HIS A 137 -28.99 10.50 17.98
CA HIS A 137 -28.40 11.27 16.90
C HIS A 137 -27.02 11.86 17.27
N ILE A 138 -26.84 12.31 18.52
CA ILE A 138 -25.54 12.77 19.02
C ILE A 138 -24.57 11.59 19.12
N ALA A 139 -25.01 10.44 19.62
CA ALA A 139 -24.17 9.24 19.67
C ALA A 139 -23.74 8.75 18.28
N LEU A 140 -24.64 8.84 17.29
CA LEU A 140 -24.38 8.50 15.89
C LEU A 140 -23.36 9.44 15.23
N LYS A 141 -23.23 10.70 15.70
CA LYS A 141 -22.16 11.60 15.23
C LYS A 141 -20.76 11.14 15.66
N PHE A 142 -20.64 10.24 16.63
CA PHE A 142 -19.36 9.68 17.10
C PHE A 142 -19.13 8.22 16.67
N ASP A 143 -19.85 7.74 15.63
CA ASP A 143 -19.84 6.35 15.15
C ASP A 143 -18.42 5.81 14.85
N ARG A 144 -17.57 6.61 14.20
CA ARG A 144 -16.20 6.24 13.83
C ARG A 144 -15.30 6.04 15.05
N GLU A 145 -15.33 6.96 16.01
CA GLU A 145 -14.47 6.90 17.20
C GLU A 145 -14.86 5.71 18.08
N LEU A 146 -16.17 5.46 18.23
CA LEU A 146 -16.70 4.31 18.96
C LEU A 146 -16.38 2.99 18.26
N PHE A 147 -16.40 2.96 16.93
CA PHE A 147 -15.99 1.79 16.14
C PHE A 147 -14.49 1.49 16.34
N ILE A 148 -13.62 2.49 16.24
CA ILE A 148 -12.17 2.34 16.44
C ILE A 148 -11.87 1.88 17.87
N TRP A 149 -12.53 2.48 18.87
CA TRP A 149 -12.46 2.06 20.27
C TRP A 149 -12.84 0.58 20.42
N ALA A 150 -13.96 0.15 19.85
CA ALA A 150 -14.42 -1.23 19.95
C ALA A 150 -13.42 -2.25 19.36
N ILE A 151 -12.68 -1.87 18.31
CA ILE A 151 -11.61 -2.69 17.74
C ILE A 151 -10.41 -2.79 18.68
N PHE A 152 -9.91 -1.65 19.20
CA PHE A 152 -8.76 -1.64 20.11
C PHE A 152 -9.01 -2.44 21.39
N PHE A 153 -10.23 -2.37 21.93
CA PHE A 153 -10.61 -3.13 23.13
C PHE A 153 -11.11 -4.55 22.83
N ASN A 154 -10.94 -5.04 21.60
CA ASN A 154 -11.28 -6.39 21.17
C ASN A 154 -12.73 -6.80 21.49
N ARG A 155 -13.70 -5.94 21.16
CA ARG A 155 -15.14 -6.14 21.41
C ARG A 155 -15.91 -6.43 20.10
N PRO A 156 -15.85 -7.65 19.52
CA PRO A 156 -16.36 -7.91 18.17
C PRO A 156 -17.87 -7.67 17.99
N LYS A 157 -18.67 -7.86 19.05
CA LYS A 157 -20.13 -7.60 19.00
C LYS A 157 -20.44 -6.10 18.88
N MET A 158 -19.66 -5.25 19.55
CA MET A 158 -19.82 -3.80 19.47
C MET A 158 -19.36 -3.28 18.10
N VAL A 159 -18.28 -3.88 17.56
CA VAL A 159 -17.79 -3.57 16.22
C VAL A 159 -18.87 -3.83 15.16
N ASP A 160 -19.56 -4.97 15.20
CA ASP A 160 -20.67 -5.28 14.28
C ASP A 160 -21.85 -4.30 14.44
N LEU A 161 -22.17 -3.90 15.67
CA LEU A 161 -23.23 -2.92 15.92
C LEU A 161 -22.89 -1.55 15.31
N PHE A 162 -21.70 -1.01 15.62
CA PHE A 162 -21.29 0.30 15.12
C PHE A 162 -21.08 0.30 13.61
N TRP A 163 -20.61 -0.81 13.04
CA TRP A 163 -20.50 -0.97 11.59
C TRP A 163 -21.86 -0.88 10.88
N ARG A 164 -22.92 -1.46 11.45
CA ARG A 164 -24.27 -1.39 10.90
C ARG A 164 -24.92 -0.01 11.02
N LEU A 165 -24.49 0.78 12.00
CA LEU A 165 -24.98 2.13 12.24
C LEU A 165 -24.21 3.19 11.44
N ALA A 166 -23.08 2.82 10.84
CA ALA A 166 -22.21 3.74 10.14
C ALA A 166 -22.86 4.32 8.88
N ARG A 167 -22.61 5.60 8.63
CA ARG A 167 -23.03 6.28 7.39
C ARG A 167 -22.36 5.68 6.15
N GLU A 168 -21.08 5.34 6.27
CA GLU A 168 -20.28 4.73 5.20
C GLU A 168 -19.75 3.35 5.63
N PRO A 169 -20.57 2.29 5.58
CA PRO A 169 -20.20 0.97 6.10
C PRO A 169 -19.04 0.33 5.33
N VAL A 170 -18.92 0.60 4.02
CA VAL A 170 -17.85 0.01 3.19
C VAL A 170 -16.49 0.59 3.58
N ALA A 171 -16.38 1.91 3.64
CA ALA A 171 -15.13 2.59 3.99
C ALA A 171 -14.71 2.26 5.44
N LEU A 172 -15.66 2.31 6.39
CA LEU A 172 -15.40 1.99 7.79
C LEU A 172 -15.00 0.52 7.99
N GLY A 173 -15.65 -0.41 7.29
CA GLY A 173 -15.30 -1.83 7.30
C GLY A 173 -13.86 -2.10 6.84
N LEU A 174 -13.42 -1.39 5.79
CA LEU A 174 -12.03 -1.47 5.29
C LEU A 174 -11.02 -0.83 6.26
N ILE A 175 -11.36 0.28 6.91
CA ILE A 175 -10.56 0.86 7.99
C ILE A 175 -10.41 -0.14 9.13
N GLY A 176 -11.50 -0.82 9.52
CA GLY A 176 -11.46 -1.88 10.53
C GLY A 176 -10.54 -3.03 10.14
N CYS A 177 -10.56 -3.45 8.87
CA CYS A 177 -9.64 -4.47 8.36
C CYS A 177 -8.17 -4.03 8.45
N ASN A 178 -7.87 -2.76 8.16
CA ASN A 178 -6.52 -2.19 8.29
C ASN A 178 -6.06 -2.19 9.76
N LEU A 179 -6.93 -1.79 10.68
CA LEU A 179 -6.65 -1.79 12.11
C LEU A 179 -6.37 -3.20 12.64
N TYR A 180 -7.19 -4.19 12.30
CA TYR A 180 -6.95 -5.58 12.69
C TYR A 180 -5.62 -6.12 12.16
N ASP A 181 -5.23 -5.75 10.93
CA ASP A 181 -3.96 -6.16 10.33
C ASP A 181 -2.75 -5.56 11.07
N ASN A 182 -2.82 -4.26 11.41
CA ASN A 182 -1.76 -3.58 12.13
C ASN A 182 -1.66 -4.03 13.58
N ILE A 183 -2.79 -4.23 14.26
CA ILE A 183 -2.80 -4.80 15.61
C ILE A 183 -2.13 -6.18 15.57
N GLY A 184 -2.49 -7.04 14.61
CA GLY A 184 -1.86 -8.35 14.43
C GLY A 184 -0.34 -8.28 14.24
N LYS A 185 0.18 -7.30 13.49
CA LYS A 185 1.63 -7.09 13.30
C LYS A 185 2.35 -6.56 14.53
N CYS A 186 1.65 -5.82 15.40
CA CYS A 186 2.19 -5.30 16.65
C CYS A 186 2.26 -6.35 17.76
N LEU A 187 1.55 -7.47 17.64
CA LEU A 187 1.63 -8.56 18.61
C LEU A 187 3.02 -9.23 18.59
N PRO A 188 3.53 -9.66 19.76
CA PRO A 188 4.80 -10.38 19.83
C PRO A 188 4.81 -11.63 18.95
N LEU A 189 5.96 -11.95 18.34
CA LEU A 189 6.13 -13.12 17.45
C LEU A 189 5.79 -14.49 18.09
N TYR A 190 5.80 -14.58 19.43
CA TYR A 190 5.45 -15.80 20.14
C TYR A 190 3.94 -15.97 20.38
N ASP A 191 3.14 -14.91 20.23
CA ASP A 191 1.69 -14.94 20.42
C ASP A 191 0.98 -15.25 19.10
N THR A 192 1.16 -16.49 18.62
CA THR A 192 0.56 -16.95 17.37
C THR A 192 -0.96 -17.01 17.44
N ASP A 193 -1.52 -17.33 18.60
CA ASP A 193 -2.97 -17.48 18.79
C ASP A 193 -3.67 -16.12 18.72
N GLY A 194 -3.09 -15.09 19.34
CA GLY A 194 -3.58 -13.72 19.22
C GLY A 194 -3.54 -13.21 17.78
N GLN A 195 -2.47 -13.48 17.04
CA GLN A 195 -2.34 -13.10 15.63
C GLN A 195 -3.40 -13.79 14.75
N LEU A 196 -3.60 -15.10 14.93
CA LEU A 196 -4.62 -15.86 14.20
C LEU A 196 -6.04 -15.37 14.51
N TYR A 197 -6.30 -15.02 15.78
CA TYR A 197 -7.59 -14.45 16.17
C TYR A 197 -7.85 -13.11 15.47
N MET A 198 -6.88 -12.20 15.43
CA MET A 198 -7.03 -10.90 14.76
C MET A 198 -7.21 -11.07 13.23
N GLN A 199 -6.46 -11.97 12.61
CA GLN A 199 -6.65 -12.31 11.19
C GLN A 199 -8.04 -12.89 10.91
N SER A 200 -8.57 -13.72 11.81
CA SER A 200 -9.94 -14.25 11.73
C SER A 200 -10.99 -13.13 11.78
N GLN A 201 -10.83 -12.15 12.68
CA GLN A 201 -11.74 -11.00 12.76
C GLN A 201 -11.65 -10.12 11.51
N LYS A 202 -10.44 -9.86 11.00
CA LYS A 202 -10.21 -9.17 9.73
C LYS A 202 -10.99 -9.84 8.58
N LEU A 203 -10.84 -11.16 8.42
CA LEU A 203 -11.50 -11.89 7.33
C LEU A 203 -13.03 -11.86 7.44
N LYS A 204 -13.57 -11.93 8.66
CA LYS A 204 -15.02 -11.80 8.90
C LYS A 204 -15.53 -10.42 8.47
N MET A 205 -14.83 -9.36 8.87
CA MET A 205 -15.18 -7.98 8.49
C MET A 205 -15.06 -7.75 6.98
N GLU A 206 -13.99 -8.26 6.36
CA GLU A 206 -13.79 -8.19 4.91
C GLU A 206 -14.93 -8.89 4.16
N THR A 207 -15.35 -10.07 4.64
CA THR A 207 -16.43 -10.83 4.02
C THR A 207 -17.78 -10.14 4.19
N ALA A 208 -18.06 -9.54 5.35
CA ALA A 208 -19.28 -8.76 5.58
C ALA A 208 -19.32 -7.51 4.71
N THR A 209 -18.20 -6.80 4.59
CA THR A 209 -18.06 -5.62 3.73
C THR A 209 -18.27 -5.96 2.26
N LEU A 210 -17.68 -7.07 1.80
CA LEU A 210 -17.85 -7.58 0.43
C LEU A 210 -19.32 -7.92 0.14
N GLN A 211 -20.05 -8.53 1.09
CA GLN A 211 -21.47 -8.84 0.90
C GLN A 211 -22.34 -7.59 0.71
N VAL A 212 -22.01 -6.49 1.39
CA VAL A 212 -22.70 -5.20 1.19
C VAL A 212 -22.45 -4.69 -0.24
N VAL A 213 -21.19 -4.69 -0.68
CA VAL A 213 -20.82 -4.25 -2.03
C VAL A 213 -21.44 -5.13 -3.12
N ASP A 214 -21.48 -6.46 -2.93
CA ASP A 214 -22.11 -7.37 -3.89
C ASP A 214 -23.62 -7.12 -4.01
N ARG A 215 -24.29 -6.78 -2.91
CA ARG A 215 -25.71 -6.38 -2.93
C ARG A 215 -25.92 -5.03 -3.62
N CYS A 216 -25.06 -4.05 -3.38
CA CYS A 216 -25.08 -2.77 -4.09
C CYS A 216 -24.88 -2.99 -5.59
N TYR A 217 -23.91 -3.83 -5.96
CA TYR A 217 -23.60 -4.14 -7.35
C TYR A 217 -24.76 -4.85 -8.05
N ALA A 218 -25.45 -5.76 -7.36
CA ALA A 218 -26.64 -6.41 -7.87
C ALA A 218 -27.81 -5.43 -8.09
N ALA A 219 -27.89 -4.33 -7.33
CA ALA A 219 -28.91 -3.30 -7.48
C ALA A 219 -28.58 -2.34 -8.63
N SER A 220 -27.35 -1.82 -8.69
CA SER A 220 -26.88 -0.95 -9.76
C SER A 220 -25.37 -1.08 -9.91
N HIS A 221 -24.93 -1.32 -11.15
CA HIS A 221 -23.51 -1.50 -11.46
C HIS A 221 -22.78 -0.14 -11.50
N GLY A 222 -23.42 0.87 -12.09
CA GLY A 222 -22.87 2.21 -12.24
C GLY A 222 -22.68 2.94 -10.92
N MET A 223 -23.74 3.00 -10.10
CA MET A 223 -23.69 3.62 -8.78
C MET A 223 -22.68 2.96 -7.85
N THR A 224 -22.55 1.63 -7.91
CA THR A 224 -21.57 0.91 -7.09
C THR A 224 -20.14 1.23 -7.51
N THR A 225 -19.90 1.36 -8.82
CA THR A 225 -18.58 1.75 -9.34
C THR A 225 -18.23 3.16 -8.87
N TYR A 226 -19.19 4.08 -8.96
CA TYR A 226 -19.03 5.45 -8.44
C TYR A 226 -18.77 5.47 -6.93
N LEU A 227 -19.54 4.71 -6.14
CA LEU A 227 -19.35 4.60 -4.69
C LEU A 227 -17.93 4.18 -4.30
N LEU A 228 -17.33 3.26 -5.07
CA LEU A 228 -15.99 2.74 -4.79
C LEU A 228 -14.86 3.70 -5.21
N ASP A 229 -15.06 4.45 -6.30
CA ASP A 229 -14.08 5.42 -6.85
C ASP A 229 -14.19 6.81 -6.20
N ARG A 230 -15.35 7.14 -5.61
CA ARG A 230 -15.56 8.40 -4.90
C ARG A 230 -14.58 8.54 -3.74
N ARG A 231 -14.00 9.75 -3.62
CA ARG A 231 -13.24 10.14 -2.43
C ARG A 231 -14.20 10.49 -1.30
N SER A 232 -14.10 9.76 -0.20
CA SER A 232 -14.90 10.07 0.98
C SER A 232 -14.24 11.19 1.79
N GLU A 233 -15.06 12.17 2.18
CA GLU A 233 -14.67 13.28 3.05
C GLU A 233 -14.36 12.79 4.47
N ASP A 234 -15.09 11.76 4.93
CA ASP A 234 -14.93 11.17 6.26
C ASP A 234 -13.60 10.39 6.37
N THR A 235 -13.04 9.91 5.24
CA THR A 235 -11.79 9.13 5.20
C THR A 235 -10.59 9.90 4.63
N ASP A 236 -10.44 11.17 4.98
CA ASP A 236 -9.29 12.02 4.60
C ASP A 236 -9.05 12.05 3.07
N GLY A 237 -10.12 11.94 2.28
CA GLY A 237 -10.07 11.95 0.83
C GLY A 237 -9.56 10.66 0.17
N CYS A 238 -9.43 9.55 0.92
CA CYS A 238 -9.08 8.24 0.37
C CYS A 238 -10.26 7.59 -0.37
N THR A 239 -9.96 6.84 -1.43
CA THR A 239 -10.95 5.98 -2.11
C THR A 239 -11.11 4.64 -1.41
N CYS A 240 -12.26 3.98 -1.57
CA CYS A 240 -12.46 2.64 -0.99
C CYS A 240 -11.46 1.61 -1.54
N THR A 241 -11.10 1.73 -2.82
CA THR A 241 -10.08 0.86 -3.45
C THR A 241 -8.69 1.07 -2.87
N GLU A 242 -8.31 2.31 -2.54
CA GLU A 242 -7.04 2.61 -1.87
C GLU A 242 -7.02 2.08 -0.44
N LEU A 243 -8.11 2.25 0.32
CA LEU A 243 -8.23 1.70 1.67
C LEU A 243 -8.13 0.17 1.67
N ALA A 244 -8.79 -0.51 0.72
CA ALA A 244 -8.71 -1.95 0.57
C ALA A 244 -7.28 -2.43 0.22
N ALA A 245 -6.57 -1.67 -0.63
CA ALA A 245 -5.18 -1.96 -0.96
C ALA A 245 -4.25 -1.79 0.24
N GLN A 246 -4.41 -0.71 1.02
CA GLN A 246 -3.64 -0.48 2.25
C GLN A 246 -3.92 -1.53 3.34
N ALA A 247 -5.16 -2.01 3.45
CA ALA A 247 -5.55 -3.06 4.39
C ALA A 247 -5.12 -4.47 3.94
N HIS A 248 -4.57 -4.64 2.74
CA HIS A 248 -4.27 -5.93 2.11
C HIS A 248 -5.50 -6.87 2.06
N CYS A 249 -6.68 -6.33 1.73
CA CYS A 249 -7.92 -7.08 1.58
C CYS A 249 -8.02 -7.72 0.18
N LEU A 250 -7.31 -8.84 -0.02
CA LEU A 250 -7.23 -9.51 -1.32
C LEU A 250 -8.57 -10.06 -1.81
N LYS A 251 -9.44 -10.53 -0.89
CA LYS A 251 -10.75 -11.10 -1.26
C LYS A 251 -11.68 -9.98 -1.76
N PHE A 252 -11.67 -8.83 -1.08
CA PHE A 252 -12.37 -7.63 -1.53
C PHE A 252 -11.85 -7.14 -2.89
N MET A 253 -10.53 -7.03 -3.05
CA MET A 253 -9.92 -6.59 -4.32
C MET A 253 -10.19 -7.55 -5.48
N SER A 254 -10.33 -8.85 -5.22
CA SER A 254 -10.67 -9.84 -6.24
C SER A 254 -12.15 -9.85 -6.65
N SER A 255 -13.02 -9.12 -5.93
CA SER A 255 -14.44 -9.02 -6.28
C SER A 255 -14.61 -8.35 -7.65
N VAL A 256 -15.63 -8.79 -8.37
CA VAL A 256 -15.99 -8.30 -9.70
C VAL A 256 -16.23 -6.78 -9.68
N SER A 257 -16.96 -6.29 -8.69
CA SER A 257 -17.27 -4.86 -8.53
C SER A 257 -16.01 -4.01 -8.36
N CYS A 258 -15.06 -4.49 -7.56
CA CYS A 258 -13.80 -3.81 -7.31
C CYS A 258 -12.89 -3.83 -8.55
N GLN A 259 -12.84 -4.96 -9.28
CA GLN A 259 -12.11 -5.05 -10.54
C GLN A 259 -12.67 -4.10 -11.61
N TYR A 260 -13.99 -3.96 -11.70
CA TYR A 260 -14.61 -2.96 -12.58
C TYR A 260 -14.29 -1.53 -12.16
N ALA A 261 -14.32 -1.21 -10.86
CA ALA A 261 -13.92 0.10 -10.37
C ALA A 261 -12.46 0.44 -10.67
N VAL A 262 -11.54 -0.52 -10.48
CA VAL A 262 -10.12 -0.34 -10.82
C VAL A 262 -9.92 -0.20 -12.34
N ASP A 263 -10.61 -0.98 -13.16
CA ASP A 263 -10.55 -0.84 -14.63
C ASP A 263 -11.14 0.50 -15.10
N PHE A 264 -12.20 0.96 -14.43
CA PHE A 264 -12.79 2.28 -14.68
C PHE A 264 -11.81 3.40 -14.35
N ALA A 265 -11.21 3.39 -13.15
CA ALA A 265 -10.17 4.33 -12.75
C ALA A 265 -8.94 4.28 -13.68
N TRP A 266 -8.56 3.09 -14.16
CA TRP A 266 -7.48 2.89 -15.13
C TRP A 266 -7.81 3.49 -16.51
N CYS A 267 -9.03 3.29 -16.99
CA CYS A 267 -9.49 3.80 -18.28
C CYS A 267 -9.80 5.30 -18.23
N ALA A 268 -10.15 5.87 -17.07
CA ALA A 268 -10.57 7.27 -16.90
C ALA A 268 -11.61 7.71 -17.95
N GLY A 269 -12.56 6.82 -18.24
CA GLY A 269 -13.59 7.01 -19.26
C GLY A 269 -13.18 6.70 -20.70
N VAL A 270 -11.94 6.32 -21.02
CA VAL A 270 -11.49 6.04 -22.39
C VAL A 270 -11.45 4.52 -22.66
N LYS A 271 -12.42 4.01 -23.44
CA LYS A 271 -12.41 2.61 -23.92
C LYS A 271 -12.04 2.56 -25.41
N ALA A 272 -10.84 2.04 -25.71
CA ALA A 272 -10.35 1.78 -27.06
C ALA A 272 -9.31 0.64 -27.11
N ASN A 273 -9.04 0.10 -28.29
CA ASN A 273 -7.98 -0.89 -28.51
C ASN A 273 -6.58 -0.25 -28.32
N GLY A 274 -5.64 -1.01 -27.74
CA GLY A 274 -4.28 -0.50 -27.45
C GLY A 274 -3.55 0.10 -28.66
N PHE A 275 -3.69 -0.50 -29.84
CA PHE A 275 -3.12 0.02 -31.09
C PHE A 275 -3.76 1.35 -31.54
N VAL A 276 -5.07 1.49 -31.33
CA VAL A 276 -5.82 2.72 -31.68
C VAL A 276 -5.42 3.86 -30.75
N ILE A 277 -5.13 3.57 -29.47
CA ILE A 277 -4.62 4.56 -28.50
C ILE A 277 -3.28 5.13 -28.97
N ILE A 278 -2.36 4.30 -29.46
CA ILE A 278 -1.04 4.75 -29.95
C ILE A 278 -1.21 5.59 -31.21
N LEU A 279 -2.04 5.12 -32.15
CA LEU A 279 -2.30 5.86 -33.38
C LEU A 279 -2.94 7.22 -33.10
N ALA A 280 -3.83 7.29 -32.10
CA ALA A 280 -4.44 8.53 -31.64
C ALA A 280 -3.46 9.45 -30.89
N TYR A 281 -2.41 8.91 -30.26
CA TYR A 281 -1.35 9.72 -29.66
C TYR A 281 -0.54 10.48 -30.73
N PHE A 282 -0.19 9.81 -31.85
CA PHE A 282 0.51 10.46 -32.96
C PHE A 282 -0.40 11.31 -33.85
N CYS A 283 -1.69 10.97 -33.94
CA CYS A 283 -2.69 11.70 -34.71
C CYS A 283 -3.90 12.05 -33.83
N PRO A 284 -3.88 13.21 -33.15
CA PRO A 284 -4.99 13.65 -32.28
C PRO A 284 -6.34 13.81 -32.99
N LEU A 285 -6.33 13.95 -34.33
CA LEU A 285 -7.54 14.07 -35.15
C LEU A 285 -8.40 12.79 -35.13
N LEU A 286 -7.83 11.63 -34.77
CA LEU A 286 -8.58 10.37 -34.63
C LEU A 286 -9.56 10.38 -33.45
N LEU A 287 -9.36 11.27 -32.46
CA LEU A 287 -10.23 11.41 -31.28
C LEU A 287 -11.60 12.02 -31.60
N LEU A 288 -11.79 12.58 -32.80
CA LEU A 288 -13.09 13.06 -33.29
C LEU A 288 -14.01 11.92 -33.75
N SER A 289 -13.48 10.71 -33.96
CA SER A 289 -14.27 9.59 -34.47
C SER A 289 -15.02 8.89 -33.32
N ASP A 290 -16.33 9.10 -33.24
CA ASP A 290 -17.19 8.56 -32.17
C ASP A 290 -17.38 7.03 -32.23
N LYS A 291 -16.91 6.36 -33.29
CA LYS A 291 -16.96 4.88 -33.44
C LYS A 291 -15.74 4.16 -32.85
N LEU A 292 -14.62 4.86 -32.67
CA LEU A 292 -13.35 4.26 -32.23
C LEU A 292 -13.05 4.51 -30.74
N PHE A 293 -13.68 5.53 -30.15
CA PHE A 293 -13.51 5.92 -28.76
C PHE A 293 -14.87 6.07 -28.08
N ILE A 294 -15.15 5.20 -27.12
CA ILE A 294 -16.26 5.38 -26.18
C ILE A 294 -15.70 6.17 -25.00
N PHE A 295 -16.18 7.40 -24.86
CA PHE A 295 -15.91 8.24 -23.69
C PHE A 295 -17.03 8.00 -22.68
N CYS A 296 -16.81 7.11 -21.71
CA CYS A 296 -17.71 6.93 -20.57
C CYS A 296 -17.55 8.13 -19.65
N THR A 297 -18.48 9.08 -19.71
CA THR A 297 -18.62 10.12 -18.69
C THR A 297 -19.30 9.56 -17.45
N GLU A 298 -18.97 10.15 -16.30
CA GLU A 298 -19.63 9.90 -15.02
C GLU A 298 -21.15 10.08 -15.11
N SER A 299 -21.63 11.08 -15.87
CA SER A 299 -23.04 11.27 -16.18
C SER A 299 -23.66 10.15 -17.00
N ALA A 300 -22.94 9.60 -17.98
CA ALA A 300 -23.45 8.52 -18.83
C ALA A 300 -23.62 7.19 -18.08
N ILE A 301 -22.89 6.99 -16.99
CA ILE A 301 -23.05 5.80 -16.12
C ILE A 301 -24.31 5.91 -15.26
N LEU A 302 -24.62 7.13 -14.80
CA LEU A 302 -25.80 7.41 -13.98
C LEU A 302 -27.08 7.47 -14.83
N GLU A 303 -26.98 7.93 -16.08
CA GLU A 303 -28.08 7.95 -17.06
C GLU A 303 -28.48 6.54 -17.52
N ASP A 304 -27.51 5.67 -17.86
CA ASP A 304 -27.79 4.28 -18.30
C ASP A 304 -28.55 3.51 -17.21
N ASP A 305 -28.15 3.63 -15.93
CA ASP A 305 -28.85 2.99 -14.80
C ASP A 305 -30.25 3.59 -14.56
N ASN A 306 -30.45 4.89 -14.73
CA ASN A 306 -31.78 5.53 -14.62
C ASN A 306 -32.73 5.04 -15.72
N ASP A 307 -32.25 4.85 -16.94
CA ASP A 307 -33.04 4.31 -18.06
C ASP A 307 -33.50 2.86 -17.78
N TYR A 308 -32.64 2.02 -17.18
CA TYR A 308 -33.02 0.67 -16.74
C TYR A 308 -34.04 0.69 -15.57
N GLU A 309 -33.89 1.61 -14.60
CA GLU A 309 -34.86 1.74 -13.50
C GLU A 309 -36.22 2.27 -13.99
N GLU A 310 -36.23 3.22 -14.94
CA GLU A 310 -37.44 3.76 -15.54
C GLU A 310 -38.13 2.73 -16.45
N ALA A 311 -37.37 1.96 -17.23
CA ALA A 311 -37.89 0.81 -17.98
C ALA A 311 -38.50 -0.27 -17.07
N SER A 312 -37.84 -0.56 -15.94
CA SER A 312 -38.34 -1.51 -14.93
C SER A 312 -39.62 -1.01 -14.22
N ARG A 313 -39.75 0.31 -14.00
CA ARG A 313 -40.99 0.92 -13.47
C ARG A 313 -42.13 0.91 -14.47
N LEU A 314 -41.84 1.02 -15.76
CA LEU A 314 -42.85 0.99 -16.84
C LEU A 314 -43.45 -0.41 -17.04
N GLU A 315 -42.70 -1.48 -16.78
CA GLU A 315 -43.21 -2.86 -16.84
C GLU A 315 -44.18 -3.22 -15.69
N MET A 316 -44.32 -2.39 -14.65
CA MET A 316 -45.10 -2.70 -13.44
C MET A 316 -46.48 -2.01 -13.34
N LYS A 317 -47.02 -1.41 -14.40
CA LYS A 317 -48.40 -0.87 -14.41
C LYS A 317 -49.42 -1.90 -14.95
N PRO A 318 -50.36 -2.42 -14.14
CA PRO A 318 -51.56 -3.05 -14.67
C PRO A 318 -52.52 -1.96 -15.19
N LEU A 319 -53.18 -2.27 -16.31
CA LEU A 319 -54.20 -1.46 -16.97
C LEU A 319 -55.26 -0.95 -15.99
N ALA A 320 -55.32 0.38 -15.82
CA ALA A 320 -56.54 1.08 -15.43
C ALA A 320 -56.56 2.45 -16.14
N SER A 321 -57.02 2.42 -17.37
CA SER A 321 -57.51 3.61 -18.09
C SER A 321 -58.82 4.07 -17.44
N THR A 322 -58.94 5.36 -17.12
CA THR A 322 -60.16 6.15 -17.43
C THR A 322 -59.80 7.64 -17.42
N SER A 323 -60.19 8.29 -18.51
CA SER A 323 -60.12 9.71 -18.87
C SER A 323 -60.69 10.70 -17.84
N THR A 324 -60.22 11.95 -17.88
CA THR A 324 -61.10 13.12 -18.12
C THR A 324 -60.31 14.36 -18.54
N HIS A 325 -60.94 15.14 -19.41
CA HIS A 325 -60.46 16.31 -20.15
C HIS A 325 -60.34 17.60 -19.30
N GLY A 326 -59.28 18.37 -19.56
CA GLY A 326 -59.25 19.81 -19.88
C GLY A 326 -59.77 20.85 -18.89
N THR A 327 -58.99 21.93 -18.67
CA THR A 327 -59.28 23.32 -19.09
C THR A 327 -58.13 24.24 -18.63
N GLU A 328 -57.60 25.04 -19.55
CA GLU A 328 -56.62 26.11 -19.32
C GLU A 328 -57.25 27.31 -18.59
N THR A 329 -56.50 28.00 -17.72
CA THR A 329 -56.51 29.48 -17.65
C THR A 329 -55.22 29.99 -16.98
N PRO A 330 -54.73 31.18 -17.36
CA PRO A 330 -53.41 31.70 -17.00
C PRO A 330 -53.47 32.61 -15.76
N GLY A 331 -52.45 32.56 -14.91
CA GLY A 331 -52.30 33.42 -13.74
C GLY A 331 -50.84 33.52 -13.33
N GLU A 332 -50.36 34.76 -13.29
CA GLU A 332 -49.02 35.21 -12.93
C GLU A 332 -48.58 34.71 -11.54
N GLU A 333 -47.40 34.10 -11.45
CA GLU A 333 -46.56 34.19 -10.26
C GLU A 333 -45.10 34.38 -10.67
N ALA A 334 -44.48 35.28 -9.92
CA ALA A 334 -43.23 35.97 -10.20
C ALA A 334 -42.00 35.07 -10.21
N ASP A 335 -41.11 35.38 -11.16
CA ASP A 335 -39.69 35.67 -10.97
C ASP A 335 -39.06 35.17 -9.65
N ASP A 336 -38.40 34.01 -9.72
CA ASP A 336 -37.28 33.59 -8.88
C ASP A 336 -36.63 32.37 -9.58
N ARG A 337 -35.97 32.61 -10.72
CA ARG A 337 -35.07 31.64 -11.39
C ARG A 337 -33.83 32.34 -11.94
N ASP A 338 -33.20 33.17 -11.12
CA ASP A 338 -31.84 33.62 -11.34
C ASP A 338 -31.01 33.10 -10.16
N ASP A 339 -30.41 31.91 -10.31
CA ASP A 339 -29.18 31.46 -9.61
C ASP A 339 -28.90 29.96 -9.86
N ALA A 340 -28.75 29.56 -11.13
CA ALA A 340 -28.15 28.26 -11.49
C ALA A 340 -27.29 28.30 -12.77
N ASP A 341 -26.96 29.51 -13.26
CA ASP A 341 -26.07 29.68 -14.40
C ASP A 341 -24.65 29.96 -13.88
N ASN A 342 -23.83 28.93 -13.60
CA ASN A 342 -22.35 29.02 -13.64
C ASN A 342 -21.52 27.73 -13.33
N GLU A 343 -21.92 26.50 -13.70
CA GLU A 343 -20.99 25.35 -13.59
C GLU A 343 -20.86 24.38 -14.79
N ASP A 344 -21.57 24.53 -15.91
CA ASP A 344 -21.39 23.61 -17.06
C ASP A 344 -20.50 24.18 -18.19
N GLY A 345 -19.21 24.32 -17.89
CA GLY A 345 -18.19 24.82 -18.84
C GLY A 345 -17.69 23.80 -19.88
N ASP A 346 -17.95 22.49 -19.70
CA ASP A 346 -17.26 21.42 -20.43
C ASP A 346 -18.06 20.77 -21.57
N TYR A 347 -19.38 20.96 -21.58
CA TYR A 347 -20.30 20.33 -22.52
C TYR A 347 -20.72 21.31 -23.64
N THR A 348 -20.93 20.77 -24.84
CA THR A 348 -21.56 21.47 -25.96
C THR A 348 -23.08 21.38 -25.82
N LYS A 349 -23.81 22.25 -26.50
CA LYS A 349 -25.30 22.29 -26.47
C LYS A 349 -25.97 20.98 -26.87
N ASP A 350 -25.24 20.06 -27.51
CA ASP A 350 -25.69 18.73 -27.93
C ASP A 350 -25.33 17.63 -26.91
N GLY A 351 -24.89 17.98 -25.69
CA GLY A 351 -24.44 17.03 -24.66
C GLY A 351 -23.05 16.42 -24.90
N ARG A 352 -22.33 16.84 -25.95
CA ARG A 352 -20.99 16.31 -26.28
C ARG A 352 -19.89 17.10 -25.59
N LEU A 353 -18.83 16.43 -25.13
CA LEU A 353 -17.65 17.14 -24.62
C LEU A 353 -16.95 17.94 -25.73
N LYS A 354 -16.50 19.16 -25.40
CA LYS A 354 -15.63 19.96 -26.27
C LYS A 354 -14.35 19.16 -26.60
N PHE A 355 -13.85 19.31 -27.84
CA PHE A 355 -12.65 18.57 -28.31
C PHE A 355 -11.43 18.77 -27.40
N TYR A 356 -11.22 19.97 -26.87
CA TYR A 356 -10.13 20.28 -25.93
C TYR A 356 -10.22 19.45 -24.64
N VAL A 357 -11.42 19.30 -24.08
CA VAL A 357 -11.66 18.49 -22.87
C VAL A 357 -11.46 17.01 -23.16
N ARG A 358 -11.92 16.52 -24.33
CA ARG A 358 -11.65 15.13 -24.79
C ARG A 358 -10.15 14.87 -24.90
N LEU A 359 -9.40 15.82 -25.44
CA LEU A 359 -7.94 15.75 -25.57
C LEU A 359 -7.25 15.73 -24.20
N GLN A 360 -7.66 16.63 -23.30
CA GLN A 360 -7.12 16.71 -21.94
C GLN A 360 -7.39 15.43 -21.15
N ARG A 361 -8.62 14.90 -21.18
CA ARG A 361 -8.97 13.62 -20.53
C ARG A 361 -8.16 12.46 -21.13
N PHE A 362 -8.01 12.40 -22.46
CA PHE A 362 -7.22 11.37 -23.13
C PHE A 362 -5.74 11.37 -22.71
N TYR A 363 -5.06 12.51 -22.70
CA TYR A 363 -3.66 12.58 -22.27
C TYR A 363 -3.46 12.45 -20.76
N THR A 364 -4.48 12.77 -19.97
CA THR A 364 -4.42 12.63 -18.51
C THR A 364 -4.64 11.19 -18.06
N ALA A 365 -5.35 10.38 -18.85
CA ALA A 365 -5.71 9.00 -18.52
C ALA A 365 -4.48 8.11 -18.21
N PRO A 366 -4.54 7.27 -17.15
CA PRO A 366 -3.46 6.35 -16.78
C PRO A 366 -3.12 5.34 -17.89
N ARG A 367 -4.15 4.79 -18.53
CA ARG A 367 -4.00 3.79 -19.61
C ARG A 367 -3.20 4.31 -20.80
N THR A 368 -3.44 5.55 -21.22
CA THR A 368 -2.74 6.15 -22.38
C THR A 368 -1.27 6.40 -22.03
N LYS A 369 -1.00 6.96 -20.84
CA LYS A 369 0.36 7.13 -20.31
C LYS A 369 1.11 5.80 -20.28
N PHE A 370 0.49 4.73 -19.79
CA PHE A 370 1.11 3.41 -19.74
C PHE A 370 1.56 2.91 -21.13
N TYR A 371 0.69 2.93 -22.13
CA TYR A 371 1.05 2.48 -23.48
C TYR A 371 2.15 3.34 -24.10
N VAL A 372 2.07 4.67 -23.94
CA VAL A 372 3.11 5.58 -24.45
C VAL A 372 4.45 5.28 -23.80
N HIS A 373 4.49 5.10 -22.48
CA HIS A 373 5.70 4.71 -21.75
C HIS A 373 6.23 3.34 -22.20
N PHE A 374 5.35 2.35 -22.37
CA PHE A 374 5.73 1.01 -22.81
C PHE A 374 6.37 0.99 -24.21
N PHE A 375 5.77 1.67 -25.19
CA PHE A 375 6.32 1.72 -26.54
C PHE A 375 7.58 2.60 -26.62
N ALA A 376 7.62 3.71 -25.89
CA ALA A 376 8.83 4.52 -25.76
C ALA A 376 9.99 3.71 -25.14
N TYR A 377 9.70 2.83 -24.18
CA TYR A 377 10.69 1.94 -23.59
C TYR A 377 11.22 0.89 -24.57
N ILE A 378 10.35 0.30 -25.40
CA ILE A 378 10.79 -0.61 -26.48
C ILE A 378 11.66 0.14 -27.50
N ALA A 379 11.26 1.35 -27.90
CA ALA A 379 12.06 2.17 -28.80
C ALA A 379 13.44 2.52 -28.19
N PHE A 380 13.48 2.82 -26.89
CA PHE A 380 14.72 3.01 -26.14
C PHE A 380 15.61 1.76 -26.15
N LEU A 381 15.06 0.55 -25.94
CA LEU A 381 15.82 -0.70 -26.01
C LEU A 381 16.42 -0.93 -27.40
N ILE A 382 15.64 -0.67 -28.47
CA ILE A 382 16.13 -0.76 -29.85
C ILE A 382 17.25 0.26 -30.09
N PHE A 383 17.07 1.49 -29.63
CA PHE A 383 18.09 2.54 -29.72
C PHE A 383 19.36 2.18 -28.94
N TYR A 384 19.22 1.64 -27.73
CA TYR A 384 20.36 1.19 -26.93
C TYR A 384 21.10 0.03 -27.62
N ALA A 385 20.38 -0.94 -28.17
CA ALA A 385 20.99 -2.02 -28.96
C ALA A 385 21.77 -1.48 -30.16
N TYR A 386 21.21 -0.50 -30.88
CA TYR A 386 21.89 0.17 -31.99
C TYR A 386 23.19 0.86 -31.54
N VAL A 387 23.16 1.61 -30.44
CA VAL A 387 24.34 2.31 -29.93
C VAL A 387 25.42 1.33 -29.48
N LEU A 388 25.05 0.26 -28.75
CA LEU A 388 25.98 -0.75 -28.26
C LEU A 388 26.68 -1.52 -29.40
N LEU A 389 25.94 -1.82 -30.48
CA LEU A 389 26.45 -2.58 -31.62
C LEU A 389 27.28 -1.74 -32.59
N PHE A 390 26.80 -0.54 -32.94
CA PHE A 390 27.33 0.21 -34.09
C PHE A 390 27.92 1.58 -33.74
N ALA A 391 27.47 2.23 -32.67
CA ALA A 391 27.80 3.64 -32.41
C ALA A 391 28.72 3.87 -31.21
N LEU A 392 29.29 2.79 -30.63
CA LEU A 392 30.24 2.86 -29.52
C LEU A 392 31.68 2.84 -30.04
N TYR A 393 32.28 4.03 -30.18
CA TYR A 393 33.66 4.20 -30.67
C TYR A 393 34.64 4.40 -29.51
N PRO A 394 35.86 3.84 -29.58
CA PRO A 394 36.87 4.04 -28.53
C PRO A 394 37.33 5.50 -28.47
N ASP A 395 37.64 6.10 -29.63
CA ASP A 395 38.42 7.35 -29.69
C ASP A 395 37.58 8.62 -29.54
N HIS A 396 36.27 8.55 -29.80
CA HIS A 396 35.38 9.71 -29.78
C HIS A 396 33.98 9.39 -29.25
N LEU A 397 33.33 10.40 -28.65
CA LEU A 397 31.93 10.32 -28.23
C LEU A 397 31.00 10.60 -29.42
N SER A 398 30.22 9.59 -29.82
CA SER A 398 29.18 9.76 -30.85
C SER A 398 28.00 10.57 -30.30
N ILE A 399 27.32 11.33 -31.17
CA ILE A 399 26.08 12.03 -30.81
C ILE A 399 25.04 11.04 -30.28
N CYS A 400 24.96 9.84 -30.86
CA CYS A 400 24.04 8.79 -30.39
C CYS A 400 24.39 8.31 -28.98
N GLU A 401 25.68 8.27 -28.62
CA GLU A 401 26.15 7.91 -27.29
C GLU A 401 25.80 9.00 -26.26
N MET A 402 25.95 10.27 -26.62
CA MET A 402 25.53 11.40 -25.79
C MET A 402 24.03 11.36 -25.51
N VAL A 403 23.22 11.09 -26.53
CA VAL A 403 21.76 10.91 -26.37
C VAL A 403 21.47 9.74 -25.43
N LEU A 404 22.17 8.60 -25.59
CA LEU A 404 22.00 7.45 -24.70
C LEU A 404 22.36 7.80 -23.24
N MET A 405 23.46 8.50 -22.99
CA MET A 405 23.84 8.92 -21.64
C MET A 405 22.80 9.84 -21.00
N VAL A 406 22.23 10.77 -21.78
CA VAL A 406 21.11 11.61 -21.30
C VAL A 406 19.90 10.74 -20.98
N CYS A 407 19.51 9.78 -21.84
CA CYS A 407 18.43 8.85 -21.57
C CYS A 407 18.65 8.05 -20.28
N LEU A 408 19.86 7.51 -20.06
CA LEU A 408 20.21 6.83 -18.81
C LEU A 408 20.11 7.76 -17.59
N GLY A 409 20.55 9.01 -17.74
CA GLY A 409 20.38 10.05 -16.73
C GLY A 409 18.90 10.34 -16.40
N THR A 410 18.01 10.36 -17.41
CA THR A 410 16.58 10.56 -17.17
C THR A 410 15.96 9.44 -16.33
N PHE A 411 16.38 8.18 -16.52
CA PHE A 411 15.91 7.08 -15.68
C PHE A 411 16.38 7.22 -14.22
N PHE A 412 17.60 7.71 -14.00
CA PHE A 412 18.10 7.99 -12.66
C PHE A 412 17.29 9.10 -11.97
N VAL A 413 17.02 10.19 -12.68
CA VAL A 413 16.20 11.31 -12.18
C VAL A 413 14.78 10.82 -11.85
N GLU A 414 14.20 9.96 -12.68
CA GLU A 414 12.87 9.40 -12.43
C GLU A 414 12.84 8.52 -11.17
N THR A 415 13.88 7.70 -10.95
CA THR A 415 14.01 6.92 -9.71
C THR A 415 14.15 7.81 -8.48
N ILE A 416 14.91 8.92 -8.57
CA ILE A 416 15.02 9.91 -7.48
C ILE A 416 13.67 10.58 -7.23
N ARG A 417 12.97 11.02 -8.28
CA ARG A 417 11.65 11.64 -8.18
C ARG A 417 10.66 10.72 -7.48
N SER A 418 10.68 9.43 -7.80
CA SER A 418 9.86 8.40 -7.15
C SER A 418 10.19 8.26 -5.66
N MET A 419 11.47 8.26 -5.30
CA MET A 419 11.90 8.20 -3.90
C MET A 419 11.44 9.44 -3.11
N ILE A 420 11.57 10.64 -3.68
CA ILE A 420 11.15 11.90 -3.05
C ILE A 420 9.63 11.93 -2.84
N LYS A 421 8.85 11.55 -3.85
CA LYS A 421 7.38 11.51 -3.76
C LYS A 421 6.92 10.56 -2.65
N SER A 422 7.56 9.40 -2.53
CA SER A 422 7.29 8.47 -1.44
C SER A 422 7.73 9.01 -0.07
N ALA A 423 8.74 9.87 -0.02
CA ALA A 423 9.23 10.47 1.23
C ALA A 423 8.32 11.59 1.75
N GLN A 424 7.37 12.09 0.95
CA GLN A 424 6.49 13.22 1.27
C GLN A 424 5.23 12.81 2.07
N GLN A 425 4.97 11.51 2.26
CA GLN A 425 3.88 11.04 3.14
C GLN A 425 4.24 11.24 4.64
N PRO A 426 3.26 11.62 5.50
CA PRO A 426 3.49 11.89 6.92
C PRO A 426 3.95 10.64 7.69
N GLY A 427 5.04 10.75 8.47
CA GLY A 427 5.61 9.65 9.28
C GLY A 427 7.11 9.81 9.61
N THR A 428 7.64 9.09 10.60
CA THR A 428 9.01 9.26 11.17
C THR A 428 10.16 9.14 10.15
N TYR A 429 11.00 10.17 10.05
CA TYR A 429 12.05 10.44 9.03
C TYR A 429 13.09 9.32 8.82
N LYS A 430 13.53 8.62 9.88
CA LYS A 430 14.62 7.64 9.81
C LYS A 430 14.24 6.27 9.22
N SER A 431 12.95 5.96 9.09
CA SER A 431 12.47 4.68 8.54
C SER A 431 12.09 4.73 7.04
N ARG A 432 12.12 5.91 6.43
CA ARG A 432 11.53 6.19 5.10
C ARG A 432 12.23 5.50 3.92
N PRO A 433 13.56 5.58 3.72
CA PRO A 433 14.19 4.95 2.56
C PRO A 433 14.13 3.41 2.63
N CYS A 434 14.21 2.86 3.85
CA CYS A 434 14.09 1.42 4.07
C CYS A 434 12.65 0.93 3.79
N LYS A 435 11.63 1.68 4.23
CA LYS A 435 10.22 1.40 3.91
C LYS A 435 9.93 1.51 2.42
N TRP A 436 10.48 2.50 1.71
CA TRP A 436 10.33 2.62 0.26
C TRP A 436 10.99 1.43 -0.47
N LEU A 437 12.20 1.06 -0.05
CA LEU A 437 12.93 -0.09 -0.62
C LEU A 437 12.19 -1.41 -0.40
N THR A 438 11.53 -1.60 0.74
CA THR A 438 10.79 -2.83 1.06
C THR A 438 9.35 -2.84 0.58
N SER A 439 8.78 -1.69 0.19
CA SER A 439 7.38 -1.60 -0.22
C SER A 439 7.09 -2.26 -1.58
N TYR A 440 8.05 -2.29 -2.49
CA TYR A 440 7.89 -2.91 -3.82
C TYR A 440 9.19 -3.55 -4.28
N SER A 441 9.16 -4.87 -4.52
CA SER A 441 10.38 -5.67 -4.79
C SER A 441 11.19 -5.19 -6.00
N TRP A 442 10.58 -4.49 -6.95
CA TRP A 442 11.27 -3.95 -8.13
C TRP A 442 12.03 -2.64 -7.86
N HIS A 443 11.76 -1.92 -6.77
CA HIS A 443 12.51 -0.69 -6.46
C HIS A 443 13.98 -0.99 -6.13
N ALA A 444 14.25 -2.08 -5.42
CA ALA A 444 15.61 -2.53 -5.17
C ALA A 444 16.35 -2.86 -6.48
N TYR A 445 15.65 -3.49 -7.42
CA TYR A 445 16.17 -3.80 -8.75
C TYR A 445 16.49 -2.53 -9.56
N ASP A 446 15.58 -1.54 -9.57
CA ASP A 446 15.79 -0.27 -10.27
C ASP A 446 16.99 0.53 -9.71
N ILE A 447 17.22 0.50 -8.38
CA ILE A 447 18.42 1.10 -7.77
C ILE A 447 19.69 0.38 -8.25
N PHE A 448 19.67 -0.95 -8.22
CA PHE A 448 20.80 -1.76 -8.67
C PHE A 448 21.13 -1.47 -10.13
N LEU A 449 20.11 -1.45 -11.00
CA LEU A 449 20.25 -1.10 -12.42
C LEU A 449 20.85 0.30 -12.61
N ASN A 450 20.35 1.30 -11.89
CA ASN A 450 20.88 2.66 -11.96
C ASN A 450 22.32 2.77 -11.47
N LEU A 451 22.71 2.02 -10.43
CA LEU A 451 24.08 1.97 -9.95
C LEU A 451 25.02 1.37 -11.01
N THR A 452 24.60 0.29 -11.68
CA THR A 452 25.34 -0.29 -12.81
C THR A 452 25.47 0.70 -13.96
N ASN A 453 24.42 1.46 -14.27
CA ASN A 453 24.44 2.48 -15.33
C ASN A 453 25.40 3.64 -15.02
N ILE A 454 25.36 4.16 -13.79
CA ILE A 454 26.28 5.21 -13.35
C ILE A 454 27.72 4.70 -13.45
N THR A 455 27.98 3.47 -13.01
CA THR A 455 29.30 2.85 -13.13
C THR A 455 29.74 2.74 -14.60
N GLY A 456 28.85 2.33 -15.50
CA GLY A 456 29.13 2.30 -16.95
C GLY A 456 29.47 3.67 -17.53
N VAL A 457 28.71 4.70 -17.18
CA VAL A 457 28.96 6.09 -17.62
C VAL A 457 30.26 6.64 -17.05
N LEU A 458 30.55 6.40 -15.77
CA LEU A 458 31.81 6.83 -15.13
C LEU A 458 33.03 6.16 -15.76
N LEU A 459 32.96 4.85 -16.02
CA LEU A 459 34.04 4.12 -16.71
C LEU A 459 34.25 4.62 -18.13
N ARG A 460 33.20 5.13 -18.79
CA ARG A 460 33.28 5.68 -20.14
C ARG A 460 33.98 7.05 -20.18
N ILE A 461 33.84 7.87 -19.14
CA ILE A 461 34.55 9.16 -19.01
C ILE A 461 36.10 8.95 -18.93
N GLY A 462 36.56 7.75 -18.54
CA GLY A 462 37.98 7.35 -18.55
C GLY A 462 38.62 7.14 -19.94
N LEU A 463 37.84 7.34 -21.02
CA LEU A 463 38.20 7.43 -22.45
C LEU A 463 38.96 6.26 -23.09
N GLU A 464 40.18 5.91 -22.69
CA GLU A 464 41.01 4.98 -23.49
C GLU A 464 41.34 3.65 -22.81
N THR A 465 41.79 3.64 -21.55
CA THR A 465 42.22 2.39 -20.88
C THR A 465 41.06 1.55 -20.37
N THR A 466 39.91 2.17 -20.11
CA THR A 466 38.74 1.53 -19.50
C THR A 466 37.64 1.17 -20.52
N PHE A 467 37.86 1.38 -21.82
CA PHE A 467 36.81 1.22 -22.85
C PHE A 467 36.23 -0.19 -22.92
N ILE A 468 37.07 -1.23 -22.86
CA ILE A 468 36.62 -2.64 -22.93
C ILE A 468 35.72 -2.95 -21.72
N TYR A 469 36.10 -2.47 -20.53
CA TYR A 469 35.31 -2.62 -19.32
C TYR A 469 34.01 -1.82 -19.37
N ALA A 470 34.04 -0.57 -19.85
CA ALA A 470 32.85 0.25 -20.04
C ALA A 470 31.85 -0.42 -21.00
N LYS A 471 32.32 -0.92 -22.15
CA LYS A 471 31.49 -1.65 -23.13
C LYS A 471 30.88 -2.92 -22.52
N SER A 472 31.66 -3.65 -21.72
CA SER A 472 31.19 -4.87 -21.06
C SER A 472 30.12 -4.57 -20.00
N VAL A 473 30.32 -3.53 -19.18
CA VAL A 473 29.33 -3.07 -18.20
C VAL A 473 28.07 -2.54 -18.87
N SER A 474 28.19 -1.81 -19.99
CA SER A 474 27.04 -1.39 -20.80
C SER A 474 26.28 -2.57 -21.42
N ALA A 475 26.97 -3.63 -21.86
CA ALA A 475 26.31 -4.84 -22.35
C ALA A 475 25.53 -5.57 -21.25
N VAL A 476 26.10 -5.68 -20.05
CA VAL A 476 25.39 -6.22 -18.87
C VAL A 476 24.20 -5.33 -18.49
N SER A 477 24.38 -4.00 -18.49
CA SER A 477 23.31 -3.03 -18.28
C SER A 477 22.15 -3.21 -19.27
N TYR A 478 22.45 -3.41 -20.57
CA TYR A 478 21.42 -3.67 -21.58
C TYR A 478 20.59 -4.92 -21.27
N ILE A 479 21.22 -6.02 -20.83
CA ILE A 479 20.52 -7.24 -20.40
C ILE A 479 19.61 -6.94 -19.21
N LEU A 480 20.08 -6.16 -18.23
CA LEU A 480 19.27 -5.76 -17.08
C LEU A 480 18.06 -4.90 -17.53
N PHE A 481 18.24 -3.92 -18.42
CA PHE A 481 17.09 -3.19 -18.98
C PHE A 481 16.10 -4.11 -19.70
N PHE A 482 16.56 -5.20 -20.34
CA PHE A 482 15.64 -6.18 -20.92
C PHE A 482 14.83 -6.91 -19.84
N VAL A 483 15.43 -7.30 -18.71
CA VAL A 483 14.71 -7.91 -17.57
C VAL A 483 13.68 -6.93 -16.99
N ARG A 484 13.98 -5.62 -16.94
CA ARG A 484 13.02 -4.59 -16.50
C ARG A 484 11.74 -4.55 -17.35
N LEU A 485 11.76 -5.07 -18.59
CA LEU A 485 10.56 -5.17 -19.43
C LEU A 485 9.47 -6.04 -18.79
N PHE A 486 9.83 -7.02 -17.96
CA PHE A 486 8.86 -7.86 -17.23
C PHE A 486 7.99 -7.05 -16.27
N GLN A 487 8.48 -5.94 -15.73
CA GLN A 487 7.67 -5.05 -14.89
C GLN A 487 6.48 -4.48 -15.68
N HIS A 488 6.68 -4.11 -16.94
CA HIS A 488 5.59 -3.62 -17.80
C HIS A 488 4.64 -4.75 -18.20
N TYR A 489 5.16 -5.96 -18.45
CA TYR A 489 4.34 -7.13 -18.74
C TYR A 489 3.46 -7.56 -17.56
N SER A 490 3.87 -7.27 -16.33
CA SER A 490 3.10 -7.62 -15.14
C SER A 490 1.73 -6.91 -15.07
N VAL A 491 1.60 -5.74 -15.70
CA VAL A 491 0.35 -4.95 -15.74
C VAL A 491 -0.68 -5.56 -16.69
N ASN A 492 -0.25 -6.37 -17.68
CA ASN A 492 -1.17 -6.96 -18.63
C ASN A 492 -1.97 -8.11 -18.00
N HIS A 493 -3.30 -8.04 -18.06
CA HIS A 493 -4.22 -9.02 -17.48
C HIS A 493 -3.93 -10.50 -17.84
N LYS A 494 -3.38 -10.78 -19.02
CA LYS A 494 -3.04 -12.18 -19.44
C LYS A 494 -1.65 -12.64 -19.01
N LEU A 495 -0.68 -11.72 -18.97
CA LEU A 495 0.73 -12.05 -18.73
C LEU A 495 1.10 -11.91 -17.25
N GLY A 496 0.47 -10.99 -16.53
CA GLY A 496 0.71 -10.73 -15.10
C GLY A 496 0.64 -11.98 -14.24
N PRO A 497 -0.48 -12.75 -14.25
CA PRO A 497 -0.59 -13.97 -13.46
C PRO A 497 0.48 -15.01 -13.81
N LYS A 498 0.83 -15.14 -15.10
CA LYS A 498 1.87 -16.08 -15.54
C LYS A 498 3.26 -15.70 -15.04
N ILE A 499 3.59 -14.40 -15.02
CA ILE A 499 4.86 -13.92 -14.46
C ILE A 499 4.94 -14.21 -12.96
N GLN A 500 3.84 -13.99 -12.22
CA GLN A 500 3.78 -14.32 -10.79
C GLN A 500 3.96 -15.83 -10.54
N MET A 501 3.38 -16.68 -11.39
CA MET A 501 3.61 -18.13 -11.34
C MET A 501 5.10 -18.46 -11.54
N ILE A 502 5.78 -17.87 -12.53
CA ILE A 502 7.22 -18.09 -12.78
C ILE A 502 8.06 -17.69 -11.56
N VAL A 503 7.79 -16.53 -10.95
CA VAL A 503 8.53 -16.07 -9.76
C VAL A 503 8.37 -17.03 -8.59
N GLN A 504 7.18 -17.59 -8.40
CA GLN A 504 6.94 -18.56 -7.33
C GLN A 504 7.66 -19.89 -7.60
N MET A 505 7.73 -20.32 -8.87
CA MET A 505 8.48 -21.52 -9.27
C MET A 505 10.00 -21.38 -9.11
N PHE A 506 10.53 -20.15 -9.11
CA PHE A 506 11.98 -19.92 -8.96
C PHE A 506 12.51 -20.35 -7.57
N LYS A 507 11.68 -20.30 -6.52
CA LYS A 507 12.05 -20.81 -5.19
C LYS A 507 12.28 -22.33 -5.21
N GLU A 508 11.41 -23.06 -5.91
CA GLU A 508 11.54 -24.50 -6.09
C GLU A 508 12.76 -24.85 -6.96
N LEU A 509 12.99 -24.07 -8.03
CA LEU A 509 14.18 -24.21 -8.87
C LEU A 509 15.47 -24.03 -8.06
N LEU A 510 15.50 -23.08 -7.11
CA LEU A 510 16.69 -22.84 -6.29
C LEU A 510 17.01 -24.05 -5.39
N ILE A 511 15.99 -24.68 -4.79
CA ILE A 511 16.18 -25.91 -4.01
C ILE A 511 16.73 -27.03 -4.90
N PHE A 512 16.18 -27.18 -6.10
CA PHE A 512 16.68 -28.14 -7.08
C PHE A 512 18.14 -27.87 -7.48
N MET A 513 18.51 -26.61 -7.72
CA MET A 513 19.89 -26.23 -8.09
C MET A 513 20.91 -26.58 -6.98
N VAL A 514 20.52 -26.48 -5.70
CA VAL A 514 21.39 -26.88 -4.58
C VAL A 514 21.63 -28.39 -4.59
N ILE A 515 20.58 -29.19 -4.83
CA ILE A 515 20.71 -30.65 -4.92
C ILE A 515 21.58 -31.03 -6.14
N LEU A 516 21.33 -30.40 -7.29
CA LEU A 516 22.10 -30.62 -8.50
C LEU A 516 23.59 -30.29 -8.30
N ALA A 517 23.90 -29.20 -7.59
CA ALA A 517 25.27 -28.79 -7.31
C ALA A 517 26.07 -29.85 -6.52
N VAL A 518 25.43 -30.58 -5.59
CA VAL A 518 26.09 -31.66 -4.84
C VAL A 518 26.56 -32.79 -5.77
N PHE A 519 25.71 -33.22 -6.71
CA PHE A 519 26.07 -34.25 -7.69
C PHE A 519 27.06 -33.74 -8.73
N LEU A 520 26.90 -32.50 -9.16
CA LEU A 520 27.72 -31.88 -10.20
C LEU A 520 29.16 -31.67 -9.71
N VAL A 521 29.35 -31.12 -8.51
CA VAL A 521 30.70 -30.90 -7.95
C VAL A 521 31.37 -32.23 -7.62
N SER A 522 30.65 -33.21 -7.04
CA SER A 522 31.24 -34.52 -6.71
C SER A 522 31.68 -35.29 -7.95
N SER A 523 30.84 -35.35 -8.99
CA SER A 523 31.20 -35.98 -10.26
C SER A 523 32.29 -35.22 -11.01
N GLY A 524 32.29 -33.88 -10.95
CA GLY A 524 33.31 -33.03 -11.56
C GLY A 524 34.70 -33.21 -10.96
N VAL A 525 34.79 -33.26 -9.63
CA VAL A 525 36.07 -33.51 -8.94
C VAL A 525 36.59 -34.91 -9.29
N ALA A 526 35.72 -35.92 -9.26
CA ALA A 526 36.09 -37.29 -9.62
C ALA A 526 36.59 -37.38 -11.07
N MET A 527 35.89 -36.74 -12.01
CA MET A 527 36.27 -36.72 -13.42
C MET A 527 37.62 -36.03 -13.63
N GLN A 528 37.82 -34.83 -13.07
CA GLN A 528 39.06 -34.08 -13.26
C GLN A 528 40.27 -34.80 -12.65
N SER A 529 40.06 -35.49 -11.52
CA SER A 529 41.06 -36.32 -10.84
C SER A 529 41.48 -37.52 -11.68
N LEU A 530 40.53 -38.15 -12.40
CA LEU A 530 40.81 -39.32 -13.24
C LEU A 530 41.39 -38.92 -14.61
N LEU A 531 40.95 -37.79 -15.18
CA LEU A 531 41.39 -37.35 -16.50
C LEU A 531 42.81 -36.76 -16.49
N TYR A 532 43.23 -36.14 -15.38
CA TYR A 532 44.55 -35.52 -15.23
C TYR A 532 45.29 -36.02 -13.98
N PRO A 533 45.76 -37.28 -13.96
CA PRO A 533 46.34 -37.90 -12.77
C PRO A 533 47.64 -37.23 -12.28
N TYR A 534 48.38 -36.55 -13.16
CA TYR A 534 49.67 -35.94 -12.84
C TYR A 534 49.63 -34.45 -12.51
N ARG A 535 48.44 -33.82 -12.48
CA ARG A 535 48.31 -32.38 -12.21
C ARG A 535 48.42 -32.09 -10.71
N THR A 536 49.50 -31.42 -10.28
CA THR A 536 49.78 -31.09 -8.87
C THR A 536 49.68 -29.59 -8.53
N GLU A 537 49.69 -28.71 -9.53
CA GLU A 537 49.61 -27.26 -9.33
C GLU A 537 48.16 -26.75 -9.22
N PHE A 538 47.93 -25.86 -8.26
CA PHE A 538 46.64 -25.19 -8.08
C PHE A 538 46.46 -24.08 -9.12
N ASN A 539 45.54 -24.27 -10.05
CA ASN A 539 45.10 -23.25 -11.00
C ASN A 539 43.61 -22.94 -10.79
N ALA A 540 43.24 -21.65 -10.78
CA ALA A 540 41.84 -21.23 -10.61
C ALA A 540 40.93 -21.69 -11.76
N SER A 541 41.49 -21.94 -12.95
CA SER A 541 40.79 -22.53 -14.09
C SER A 541 40.27 -23.94 -13.78
N VAL A 542 41.00 -24.74 -12.99
CA VAL A 542 40.59 -26.12 -12.64
C VAL A 542 39.29 -26.12 -11.84
N LEU A 543 39.11 -25.13 -10.95
CA LEU A 543 37.89 -25.00 -10.17
C LEU A 543 36.67 -24.71 -11.06
N LEU A 544 36.89 -23.94 -12.14
CA LEU A 544 35.87 -23.69 -13.14
C LEU A 544 35.60 -24.94 -13.99
N ASP A 545 36.64 -25.65 -14.44
CA ASP A 545 36.51 -26.88 -15.24
C ASP A 545 35.72 -27.98 -14.52
N VAL A 546 35.96 -28.14 -13.20
CA VAL A 546 35.26 -29.09 -12.32
C VAL A 546 33.75 -28.89 -12.35
N VAL A 547 33.27 -27.66 -12.50
CA VAL A 547 31.83 -27.36 -12.58
C VAL A 547 31.36 -27.29 -14.03
N TYR A 548 32.16 -26.70 -14.91
CA TYR A 548 31.83 -26.43 -16.29
C TYR A 548 31.57 -27.71 -17.08
N ILE A 549 32.51 -28.66 -17.07
CA ILE A 549 32.42 -29.86 -17.93
C ILE A 549 31.21 -30.73 -17.56
N PRO A 550 30.96 -31.08 -16.28
CA PRO A 550 29.77 -31.85 -15.90
C PRO A 550 28.45 -31.09 -16.11
N TYR A 551 28.47 -29.75 -16.03
CA TYR A 551 27.29 -28.93 -16.29
C TYR A 551 26.81 -29.05 -17.74
N TYR A 552 27.71 -28.86 -18.72
CA TYR A 552 27.36 -28.95 -20.15
C TYR A 552 26.96 -30.36 -20.58
N ARG A 553 27.50 -31.39 -19.91
CA ARG A 553 27.08 -32.78 -20.10
C ARG A 553 25.60 -33.02 -19.78
N ILE A 554 25.03 -32.30 -18.80
CA ILE A 554 23.59 -32.38 -18.49
C ILE A 554 22.74 -31.89 -19.68
N TYR A 555 23.27 -30.95 -20.47
CA TYR A 555 22.61 -30.41 -21.68
C TYR A 555 22.95 -31.19 -22.96
N GLY A 556 23.73 -32.27 -22.87
CA GLY A 556 24.05 -33.15 -24.01
C GLY A 556 25.35 -32.80 -24.76
N GLU A 557 26.09 -31.78 -24.32
CA GLU A 557 27.44 -31.50 -24.82
C GLU A 557 28.44 -32.40 -24.08
N LEU A 558 28.71 -33.58 -24.66
CA LEU A 558 29.46 -34.64 -24.00
C LEU A 558 30.99 -34.50 -24.10
N ASN A 559 31.50 -33.66 -25.01
CA ASN A 559 32.93 -33.51 -25.35
C ASN A 559 33.67 -34.86 -25.36
N LEU A 560 33.11 -35.85 -26.06
CA LEU A 560 33.63 -37.22 -26.08
C LEU A 560 35.02 -37.31 -26.72
N ASP A 561 35.31 -36.42 -27.66
CA ASP A 561 36.57 -36.43 -28.42
C ASP A 561 37.75 -36.04 -27.52
N GLU A 562 37.63 -34.98 -26.72
CA GLU A 562 38.64 -34.57 -25.72
C GLU A 562 38.89 -35.66 -24.66
N ALA A 563 37.84 -36.37 -24.25
CA ALA A 563 37.95 -37.47 -23.30
C ALA A 563 38.60 -38.72 -23.92
N ASN A 564 38.31 -39.03 -25.19
CA ASN A 564 38.88 -40.19 -25.87
C ASN A 564 40.34 -39.98 -26.25
N GLU A 565 40.74 -38.77 -26.65
CA GLU A 565 42.13 -38.42 -26.95
C GLU A 565 43.02 -38.55 -25.70
N THR A 566 42.57 -38.02 -24.57
CA THR A 566 43.30 -38.14 -23.30
C THR A 566 43.38 -39.57 -22.79
N ILE A 567 42.34 -40.39 -22.97
CA ILE A 567 42.39 -41.83 -22.64
C ILE A 567 43.42 -42.55 -23.53
N GLN A 568 43.47 -42.25 -24.83
CA GLN A 568 44.46 -42.83 -25.74
C GLN A 568 45.90 -42.45 -25.36
N GLU A 569 46.14 -41.21 -24.92
CA GLU A 569 47.45 -40.78 -24.43
C GLU A 569 47.87 -41.53 -23.16
N ILE A 570 46.94 -41.72 -22.21
CA ILE A 570 47.19 -42.48 -20.97
C ILE A 570 47.49 -43.94 -21.29
N ASP A 571 46.71 -44.57 -22.16
CA ASP A 571 46.93 -45.97 -22.55
C ASP A 571 48.30 -46.16 -23.23
N GLN A 572 48.72 -45.20 -24.06
CA GLN A 572 50.06 -45.21 -24.67
C GLN A 572 51.16 -45.09 -23.62
N GLU A 573 51.07 -44.12 -22.70
CA GLU A 573 52.03 -43.94 -21.58
C GLU A 573 52.16 -45.20 -20.71
N VAL A 574 51.03 -45.82 -20.36
CA VAL A 574 51.00 -47.07 -19.58
C VAL A 574 51.69 -48.20 -20.35
N GLU A 575 51.45 -48.33 -21.65
CA GLU A 575 52.10 -49.34 -22.50
C GLU A 575 53.62 -49.11 -22.57
N TYR A 576 54.08 -47.86 -22.71
CA TYR A 576 55.51 -47.53 -22.67
C TYR A 576 56.15 -47.87 -21.32
N MET A 577 55.50 -47.55 -20.21
CA MET A 577 55.99 -47.83 -18.86
C MET A 577 56.07 -49.34 -18.58
N GLN A 578 55.10 -50.12 -19.05
CA GLN A 578 55.15 -51.58 -18.97
C GLN A 578 56.31 -52.17 -19.77
N ARG A 579 56.53 -51.69 -21.00
CA ARG A 579 57.67 -52.11 -21.85
C ARG A 579 59.01 -51.77 -21.20
N TRP A 580 59.14 -50.57 -20.65
CA TRP A 580 60.35 -50.16 -19.94
C TRP A 580 60.59 -51.02 -18.69
N ALA A 581 59.55 -51.31 -17.90
CA ALA A 581 59.68 -52.16 -16.71
C ALA A 581 60.12 -53.59 -17.08
N VAL A 582 59.58 -54.18 -18.14
CA VAL A 582 59.99 -55.51 -18.62
C VAL A 582 61.45 -55.51 -19.07
N LEU A 583 61.89 -54.47 -19.81
CA LEU A 583 63.29 -54.34 -20.22
C LEU A 583 64.22 -54.20 -19.02
N LYS A 584 63.81 -53.45 -18.00
CA LYS A 584 64.61 -53.24 -16.79
C LYS A 584 64.72 -54.52 -15.95
N ILE A 585 63.65 -55.30 -15.85
CA ILE A 585 63.66 -56.62 -15.18
C ILE A 585 64.58 -57.59 -15.94
N ALA A 586 64.53 -57.59 -17.28
CA ALA A 586 65.43 -58.39 -18.10
C ALA A 586 66.91 -57.99 -17.91
N GLU A 587 67.19 -56.69 -17.80
CA GLU A 587 68.55 -56.16 -17.51
C GLU A 587 69.03 -56.55 -16.10
N GLU A 588 68.15 -56.55 -15.08
CA GLU A 588 68.46 -57.03 -13.73
C GLU A 588 68.67 -58.55 -13.68
N GLU A 589 67.89 -59.35 -14.43
CA GLU A 589 68.12 -60.79 -14.57
C GLU A 589 69.44 -61.10 -15.28
N GLU A 590 69.78 -60.36 -16.33
CA GLU A 590 71.06 -60.50 -17.05
C GLU A 590 72.25 -60.13 -16.15
N ASN A 591 72.15 -59.06 -15.36
CA ASN A 591 73.18 -58.71 -14.38
C ASN A 591 73.30 -59.74 -13.24
N SER A 592 72.18 -60.27 -12.72
CA SER A 592 72.21 -61.29 -11.66
C SER A 592 72.78 -62.63 -12.13
N THR A 593 72.52 -63.01 -13.38
CA THR A 593 73.09 -64.22 -13.98
C THR A 593 74.58 -64.04 -14.27
N HIS A 594 75.01 -62.85 -14.71
CA HIS A 594 76.42 -62.50 -14.81
C HIS A 594 77.16 -62.59 -13.45
N GLU A 595 76.60 -62.02 -12.38
CA GLU A 595 77.19 -62.11 -11.03
C GLU A 595 77.21 -63.55 -10.48
N SER A 596 76.17 -64.34 -10.75
CA SER A 596 76.10 -65.75 -10.34
C SER A 596 77.12 -66.64 -11.05
N VAL A 597 77.34 -66.40 -12.36
CA VAL A 597 78.36 -67.09 -13.16
C VAL A 597 79.76 -66.68 -12.71
N GLU A 598 79.97 -65.40 -12.41
CA GLU A 598 81.26 -64.90 -11.91
C GLU A 598 81.58 -65.44 -10.50
N GLY A 599 80.57 -65.57 -9.64
CA GLY A 599 80.69 -66.21 -8.32
C GLY A 599 81.02 -67.70 -8.41
N ARG A 600 80.39 -68.43 -9.34
CA ARG A 600 80.72 -69.84 -9.61
C ARG A 600 82.12 -70.02 -10.17
N LEU A 601 82.56 -69.16 -11.09
CA LEU A 601 83.94 -69.16 -11.61
C LEU A 601 84.98 -68.93 -10.51
N LYS A 602 84.73 -68.01 -9.58
CA LYS A 602 85.61 -67.78 -8.41
C LYS A 602 85.66 -68.97 -7.45
N SER A 603 84.55 -69.69 -7.26
CA SER A 603 84.51 -70.91 -6.45
C SER A 603 85.25 -72.10 -7.07
N ILE A 604 85.26 -72.21 -8.41
CA ILE A 604 85.98 -73.27 -9.13
C ILE A 604 87.50 -73.04 -9.10
N GLN A 605 87.96 -71.78 -9.01
CA GLN A 605 89.38 -71.44 -8.88
C GLN A 605 89.94 -71.62 -7.46
N THR A 606 89.11 -71.90 -6.45
CA THR A 606 89.52 -72.05 -5.03
C THR A 606 89.44 -73.48 -4.48
N THR A 607 89.16 -74.47 -5.33
CA THR A 607 89.29 -75.92 -5.08
C THR A 607 90.37 -76.49 -5.96
#